data_AF-A0A7Y0JWH5-F1
#
_entry.id   AF-A0A7Y0JWH5-F1
#
_cell.length_a   1.000
_cell.length_b   1.000
_cell.length_c   1.000
_cell.angle_alpha   90.00
_cell.angle_beta   90.00
_cell.angle_gamma   90.00
#
_symmetry.space_group_name_H-M   'P 1'
#
loop_
_entity.id
_entity.type
_entity.pdbx_description
1 polymer ?
#
loop_
_entity_poly.entity_id
_entity_poly.type
_entity_poly.pdbx_seq_one_letter_code
_entity_poly.pdbx_strand_id
1 'polypeptide(L)'
;MLTFTSAAEQAAWTLAEALSDKAFAAMKSAEEAAEAFRSGRMAMRRQFKARGMSEVDASIRWKGTAQAQNALADQEWYMSEANMYNRAAAVQYAKALYLKGRQ
;
A
#
# COMPACT_ATOMS: atom_id res chain seq x y z
N MET A 1 7.08 -18.00 -22.55
CA MET A 1 7.63 -18.64 -21.34
C MET A 1 8.96 -17.96 -21.06
N LEU A 2 9.18 -17.38 -19.88
CA LEU A 2 10.48 -16.82 -19.52
C LEU A 2 11.51 -17.95 -19.52
N THR A 3 12.58 -17.80 -20.31
CA THR A 3 13.68 -18.76 -20.35
C THR A 3 14.78 -18.31 -19.39
N PHE A 4 14.98 -19.10 -18.33
CA PHE A 4 16.06 -18.94 -17.38
C PHE A 4 17.28 -19.74 -17.83
N THR A 5 18.45 -19.18 -17.62
CA THR A 5 19.72 -19.76 -18.05
C THR A 5 20.49 -20.38 -16.88
N SER A 6 20.08 -20.11 -15.64
CA SER A 6 20.57 -20.77 -14.43
C SER A 6 19.51 -20.91 -13.34
N ALA A 7 19.71 -21.87 -12.42
CA ALA A 7 18.90 -22.01 -11.22
C ALA A 7 18.95 -20.75 -10.32
N ALA A 8 20.09 -20.06 -10.29
CA ALA A 8 20.25 -18.83 -9.52
C ALA A 8 19.43 -17.66 -10.09
N GLU A 9 19.36 -17.53 -11.42
CA GLU A 9 18.47 -16.56 -12.09
C GLU A 9 17.00 -16.85 -11.76
N GLN A 10 16.58 -18.11 -11.92
CA GLN A 10 15.21 -18.52 -11.65
C GLN A 10 14.82 -18.29 -10.19
N ALA A 11 15.71 -18.58 -9.24
CA ALA A 11 15.47 -18.33 -7.81
C ALA A 11 15.33 -16.83 -7.50
N ALA A 12 16.19 -15.99 -8.08
CA ALA A 12 16.11 -14.54 -7.92
C ALA A 12 14.80 -13.99 -8.52
N TRP A 13 14.43 -14.46 -9.71
CA TRP A 13 13.16 -14.09 -10.35
C TRP A 13 11.96 -14.49 -9.50
N THR A 14 11.91 -15.75 -9.05
CA THR A 14 10.79 -16.28 -8.24
C THR A 14 10.63 -15.50 -6.93
N LEU A 15 11.73 -15.14 -6.28
CA LEU A 15 11.68 -14.31 -5.08
C LEU A 15 11.21 -12.88 -5.38
N ALA A 16 11.61 -12.32 -6.52
CA ALA A 16 11.17 -11.00 -6.94
C ALA A 16 9.65 -10.95 -7.14
N GLU A 17 9.07 -11.94 -7.81
CA GLU A 17 7.60 -12.06 -8.00
C GLU A 17 6.89 -12.18 -6.65
N ALA A 18 7.36 -13.05 -5.76
CA ALA A 18 6.75 -13.23 -4.44
C ALA A 18 6.80 -11.94 -3.58
N LEU A 19 7.85 -11.13 -3.72
CA LEU A 19 7.95 -9.82 -3.06
C LEU A 19 7.03 -8.79 -3.73
N SER A 20 6.92 -8.82 -5.05
CA SER A 20 6.00 -7.98 -5.82
C SER A 20 4.54 -8.23 -5.42
N ASP A 21 4.15 -9.50 -5.26
CA ASP A 21 2.81 -9.88 -4.80
C ASP A 21 2.50 -9.32 -3.39
N LYS A 22 3.48 -9.40 -2.48
CA LYS A 22 3.35 -8.81 -1.14
C LYS A 22 3.23 -7.29 -1.19
N ALA A 23 4.02 -6.64 -2.04
CA ALA A 23 3.93 -5.20 -2.24
C ALA A 23 2.54 -4.80 -2.74
N PHE A 24 2.00 -5.54 -3.72
CA PHE A 24 0.65 -5.29 -4.25
C PHE A 24 -0.43 -5.48 -3.19
N ALA A 25 -0.34 -6.53 -2.38
CA ALA A 25 -1.26 -6.76 -1.27
C ALA A 25 -1.22 -5.61 -0.25
N ALA A 26 -0.02 -5.14 0.12
CA ALA A 26 0.12 -4.00 1.03
C ALA A 26 -0.44 -2.69 0.42
N MET A 27 -0.22 -2.44 -0.88
CA MET A 27 -0.83 -1.28 -1.56
C MET A 27 -2.35 -1.32 -1.52
N LYS A 28 -2.95 -2.50 -1.74
CA LYS A 28 -4.40 -2.68 -1.64
C LYS A 28 -4.91 -2.35 -0.23
N SER A 29 -4.24 -2.84 0.81
CA SER A 29 -4.60 -2.53 2.20
C SER A 29 -4.47 -1.03 2.51
N ALA A 30 -3.44 -0.36 1.96
CA ALA A 30 -3.30 1.09 2.09
C ALA A 30 -4.46 1.85 1.43
N GLU A 31 -4.93 1.41 0.26
CA GLU A 31 -6.08 2.00 -0.43
C GLU A 31 -7.38 1.81 0.37
N GLU A 32 -7.59 0.63 0.94
CA GLU A 32 -8.74 0.33 1.80
C GLU A 32 -8.76 1.22 3.06
N ALA A 33 -7.61 1.40 3.72
CA ALA A 33 -7.47 2.30 4.87
C ALA A 33 -7.73 3.77 4.48
N ALA A 34 -7.21 4.21 3.34
CA ALA A 34 -7.45 5.56 2.81
C ALA A 34 -8.96 5.78 2.52
N GLU A 35 -9.64 4.78 1.96
CA GLU A 35 -11.07 4.85 1.70
C GLU A 35 -11.90 4.84 2.98
N ALA A 36 -11.52 4.06 4.00
CA ALA A 36 -12.15 4.10 5.32
C ALA A 36 -12.07 5.51 5.93
N PHE A 37 -10.91 6.18 5.83
CA PHE A 37 -10.77 7.57 6.28
C PHE A 37 -11.66 8.54 5.48
N ARG A 38 -11.67 8.43 4.15
CA ARG A 38 -12.47 9.32 3.29
C ARG A 38 -13.97 9.15 3.50
N SER A 39 -14.44 7.91 3.52
CA SER A 39 -15.85 7.58 3.70
C SER A 39 -16.37 8.02 5.08
N GLY A 40 -15.62 7.77 6.15
CA GLY A 40 -15.96 8.24 7.50
C GLY A 40 -16.04 9.76 7.59
N ARG A 41 -15.09 10.48 6.96
CA ARG A 41 -15.14 11.95 6.85
C ARG A 41 -16.42 12.43 6.16
N MET A 42 -16.80 11.80 5.06
CA MET A 42 -18.02 12.17 4.31
C MET A 42 -19.29 11.86 5.09
N ALA A 43 -19.32 10.74 5.82
CA ALA A 43 -20.44 10.41 6.70
C ALA A 43 -20.62 11.47 7.80
N MET A 44 -19.52 11.89 8.45
CA MET A 44 -19.58 12.93 9.49
C MET A 44 -20.04 14.29 8.94
N ARG A 45 -19.56 14.68 7.75
CA ARG A 45 -20.04 15.89 7.07
C ARG A 45 -21.55 15.86 6.83
N ARG A 46 -22.09 14.72 6.35
CA ARG A 46 -23.54 14.56 6.14
C ARG A 46 -24.32 14.70 7.44
N GLN A 47 -23.84 14.12 8.54
CA GLN A 47 -24.47 14.24 9.86
C GLN A 47 -24.48 15.68 10.38
N PHE A 48 -23.38 16.41 10.22
CA PHE A 48 -23.29 17.82 10.63
C PHE A 48 -24.19 18.72 9.79
N LYS A 49 -24.18 18.52 8.46
CA LYS A 49 -25.06 19.24 7.54
C LYS A 49 -26.53 19.04 7.87
N ALA A 50 -26.95 17.81 8.20
CA ALA A 50 -28.32 17.51 8.62
C ALA A 50 -28.73 18.24 9.92
N ARG A 51 -27.76 18.69 10.72
CA ARG A 51 -27.96 19.47 11.94
C ARG A 51 -27.72 20.97 11.74
N GLY A 52 -27.54 21.43 10.49
CA GLY A 52 -27.24 22.83 10.18
C GLY A 52 -25.84 23.29 10.60
N MET A 53 -24.92 22.36 10.88
CA MET A 53 -23.56 22.66 11.32
C MET A 53 -22.55 22.70 10.16
N SER A 54 -21.40 23.32 10.38
CA SER A 54 -20.31 23.46 9.41
C SER A 54 -19.70 22.11 9.01
N GLU A 55 -19.52 21.90 7.70
CA GLU A 55 -18.79 20.73 7.16
C GLU A 55 -17.29 20.76 7.51
N VAL A 56 -16.73 21.95 7.76
CA VAL A 56 -15.35 22.12 8.18
C VAL A 56 -15.18 21.56 9.59
N ASP A 57 -16.06 21.93 10.51
CA ASP A 57 -16.05 21.42 11.90
C ASP A 57 -16.25 19.91 11.94
N ALA A 58 -17.13 19.38 11.08
CA ALA A 58 -17.31 17.94 10.90
C ALA A 58 -16.01 17.24 10.51
N SER A 59 -15.23 17.85 9.61
CA SER A 59 -13.95 17.31 9.13
C SER A 59 -12.88 17.34 10.22
N ILE A 60 -12.81 18.43 10.99
CA ILE A 60 -11.90 18.55 12.14
C ILE A 60 -12.24 17.50 13.19
N ARG A 61 -13.53 17.36 13.51
CA ARG A 61 -13.98 16.41 14.52
C ARG A 61 -13.79 14.96 14.10
N TRP A 62 -14.05 14.63 12.83
CA TRP A 62 -13.73 13.32 12.27
C TRP A 62 -12.25 13.00 12.45
N LYS A 63 -11.34 13.90 12.06
CA LYS A 63 -9.90 13.71 12.21
C LYS A 63 -9.47 13.45 13.66
N GLY A 64 -10.17 14.03 14.64
CA GLY A 64 -9.89 13.79 16.06
C GLY A 64 -10.39 12.45 16.60
N THR A 65 -11.14 11.66 15.83
CA THR A 65 -11.63 10.36 16.28
C THR A 65 -10.54 9.30 16.23
N ALA A 66 -10.60 8.32 17.15
CA ALA A 66 -9.71 7.16 17.13
C ALA A 66 -9.80 6.38 15.80
N GLN A 67 -11.00 6.25 15.23
CA GLN A 67 -11.19 5.57 13.95
C GLN A 67 -10.43 6.25 12.82
N ALA A 68 -10.47 7.59 12.75
CA ALA A 68 -9.74 8.34 11.73
C ALA A 68 -8.22 8.25 11.93
N GLN A 69 -7.75 8.29 13.19
CA GLN A 69 -6.33 8.15 13.50
C GLN A 69 -5.81 6.75 13.14
N ASN A 70 -6.57 5.71 13.46
CA ASN A 70 -6.21 4.33 13.09
C ASN A 70 -6.15 4.17 11.58
N ALA A 71 -7.16 4.65 10.83
CA ALA A 71 -7.16 4.56 9.37
C ALA A 71 -5.95 5.28 8.73
N LEU A 72 -5.51 6.41 9.29
CA LEU A 72 -4.31 7.10 8.82
C LEU A 72 -3.03 6.32 9.17
N ALA A 73 -2.93 5.79 10.39
CA ALA A 73 -1.79 4.99 10.82
C ALA A 73 -1.65 3.70 10.00
N ASP A 74 -2.75 2.99 9.77
CA ASP A 74 -2.80 1.78 8.94
C ASP A 74 -2.38 2.10 7.50
N GLN A 75 -2.90 3.19 6.93
CA GLN A 75 -2.50 3.64 5.59
C GLN A 75 -1.00 3.90 5.51
N GLU A 76 -0.43 4.63 6.47
CA GLU A 76 1.01 4.93 6.51
C GLU A 76 1.86 3.66 6.64
N TRP A 77 1.45 2.75 7.53
CA TRP A 77 2.09 1.47 7.74
C TRP A 77 2.15 0.64 6.44
N TYR A 78 0.99 0.44 5.81
CA TYR A 78 0.91 -0.36 4.59
C TYR A 78 1.65 0.27 3.40
N MET A 79 1.67 1.61 3.31
CA MET A 79 2.48 2.30 2.31
C MET A 79 3.99 2.08 2.53
N SER A 80 4.44 2.10 3.78
CA SER A 80 5.84 1.80 4.13
C SER A 80 6.20 0.35 3.78
N GLU A 81 5.33 -0.59 4.13
CA GLU A 81 5.50 -2.02 3.84
C GLU A 81 5.51 -2.29 2.31
N ALA A 82 4.60 -1.68 1.56
CA ALA A 82 4.58 -1.75 0.10
C ALA A 82 5.87 -1.23 -0.53
N ASN A 83 6.41 -0.11 -0.03
CA ASN A 83 7.66 0.47 -0.52
C ASN A 83 8.84 -0.47 -0.25
N MET A 84 8.92 -1.02 0.96
CA MET A 84 9.96 -1.99 1.34
C MET A 84 9.94 -3.20 0.41
N TYR A 85 8.79 -3.84 0.22
CA TYR A 85 8.68 -5.01 -0.65
C TYR A 85 8.97 -4.69 -2.12
N ASN A 86 8.48 -3.55 -2.64
CA ASN A 86 8.78 -3.12 -4.02
C ASN A 86 10.28 -2.91 -4.24
N ARG A 87 10.98 -2.28 -3.30
CA ARG A 87 12.44 -2.11 -3.38
C ARG A 87 13.15 -3.45 -3.34
N ALA A 88 12.73 -4.35 -2.45
CA ALA A 88 13.31 -5.69 -2.36
C ALA A 88 13.09 -6.50 -3.64
N ALA A 89 11.89 -6.43 -4.23
CA ALA A 89 11.56 -7.06 -5.51
C ALA A 89 12.45 -6.49 -6.64
N ALA A 90 12.58 -5.17 -6.74
CA ALA A 90 13.42 -4.51 -7.76
C ALA A 90 14.89 -4.97 -7.68
N VAL A 91 15.44 -5.12 -6.47
CA VAL A 91 16.80 -5.64 -6.28
C VAL A 91 16.92 -7.09 -6.77
N GLN A 92 15.93 -7.94 -6.51
CA GLN A 92 15.96 -9.33 -6.97
C GLN A 92 15.78 -9.45 -8.49
N TYR A 93 14.93 -8.62 -9.11
CA TYR A 93 14.83 -8.52 -10.56
C TYR A 93 16.16 -8.08 -11.18
N ALA A 94 16.81 -7.05 -10.62
CA ALA A 94 18.12 -6.61 -11.07
C ALA A 94 19.18 -7.73 -10.96
N LYS A 95 19.15 -8.50 -9.86
CA LYS A 95 20.01 -9.67 -9.68
C LYS A 95 19.75 -10.74 -10.73
N ALA A 96 18.50 -11.06 -11.04
CA ALA A 96 18.15 -12.03 -12.08
C ALA A 96 18.68 -11.59 -13.46
N LEU A 97 18.47 -10.32 -13.82
CA LEU A 97 18.97 -9.73 -15.08
C LEU A 97 20.51 -9.77 -15.15
N TYR A 98 21.19 -9.48 -14.05
CA TYR A 98 22.65 -9.55 -13.96
C TYR A 98 23.16 -10.98 -14.18
N LEU A 99 22.52 -11.98 -13.59
CA LEU A 99 22.90 -13.38 -13.74
C LEU A 99 22.69 -13.89 -15.17
N LYS A 100 21.62 -13.42 -15.83
CA LYS A 100 21.34 -13.74 -17.23
C LYS A 100 22.41 -13.20 -18.18
N GLY A 101 22.88 -11.96 -17.94
CA GLY A 101 23.91 -11.32 -18.77
C GLY A 101 25.36 -11.79 -18.51
N ARG A 102 25.59 -12.64 -17.50
CA ARG A 102 26.90 -13.25 -17.22
C ARG A 102 27.14 -14.58 -17.95
N GLN A 103 26.15 -15.08 -18.68
CA GLN A 103 26.27 -16.25 -19.54
C GLN A 103 26.54 -15.85 -20.97
#